data_AF-A0A5E4JG20-F1
#
_entry.id   AF-A0A5E4JG20-F1
#
_cell.length_a   1.000
_cell.length_b   1.000
_cell.length_c   1.000
_cell.angle_alpha   90.00
_cell.angle_beta   90.00
_cell.angle_gamma   90.00
#
_symmetry.space_group_name_H-M   'P 1'
#
loop_
_entity.id
_entity.type
_entity.pdbx_description
1 polymer ?
#
loop_
_entity_poly.entity_id
_entity_poly.type
_entity_poly.pdbx_seq_one_letter_code
_entity_poly.pdbx_strand_id
1 'polypeptide(L)'
;MDEKKKLLMLAKRARSVRDSLVKLIDSGRAYSTEVSNILDDYYKIFDSAKSIDSDIDAPEVNKYNPVYLSGAYDALESAIRISSGEGLIDIDALETERSELKKQNSELTNSLSRLIGSEEMKPDEKFLSLLPANLRDRIVEAYICSNRGAYIATCLLCGTVMEGLIIEATENKGQFHNLNERIAFLISNKQINPNESGKLLGVMKEYRDYSAHPTSKLFEKPNASLFINALIILTKYLKSK
;
A
#
# COMPACT_ATOMS: atom_id res chain seq x y z
N MET A 1 -35.96 41.20 6.05
CA MET A 1 -34.73 40.45 6.42
C MET A 1 -33.91 40.35 5.16
N ASP A 2 -32.68 40.87 5.19
CA ASP A 2 -31.73 40.86 4.07
C ASP A 2 -31.59 39.45 3.46
N GLU A 3 -31.64 39.33 2.13
CA GLU A 3 -31.56 38.05 1.40
C GLU A 3 -30.28 37.31 1.73
N LYS A 4 -29.17 38.04 1.86
CA LYS A 4 -27.89 37.52 2.37
C LYS A 4 -28.06 36.84 3.73
N LYS A 5 -28.77 37.48 4.66
CA LYS A 5 -29.01 36.93 6.01
C LYS A 5 -29.89 35.68 5.97
N LYS A 6 -30.88 35.62 5.06
CA LYS A 6 -31.72 34.42 4.86
C LYS A 6 -30.89 33.24 4.32
N LEU A 7 -30.05 33.49 3.30
CA LEU A 7 -29.15 32.48 2.74
C LEU A 7 -28.19 31.94 3.81
N LEU A 8 -27.54 32.82 4.58
CA LEU A 8 -26.65 32.39 5.67
C LEU A 8 -27.36 31.58 6.77
N MET A 9 -28.64 31.86 7.04
CA MET A 9 -29.44 31.04 7.94
C MET A 9 -29.74 29.65 7.36
N LEU A 10 -30.00 29.56 6.06
CA LEU A 10 -30.21 28.29 5.36
C LEU A 10 -28.92 27.47 5.33
N ALA A 11 -27.75 28.08 5.08
CA ALA A 11 -26.46 27.41 5.14
C ALA A 11 -26.17 26.82 6.54
N LYS A 12 -26.41 27.59 7.60
CA LYS A 12 -26.27 27.10 8.98
C LYS A 12 -27.21 25.94 9.28
N ARG A 13 -28.44 25.99 8.76
CA ARG A 13 -29.42 24.91 8.90
C ARG A 13 -28.96 23.65 8.15
N ALA A 14 -28.49 23.79 6.90
CA ALA A 14 -27.94 22.69 6.12
C ALA A 14 -26.82 21.96 6.87
N ARG A 15 -25.85 22.71 7.41
CA ARG A 15 -24.74 22.18 8.23
C ARG A 15 -25.24 21.41 9.45
N SER A 16 -26.16 22.00 10.22
CA SER A 16 -26.68 21.37 11.44
C SER A 16 -27.42 20.06 11.16
N VAL A 17 -28.14 19.98 10.03
CA VAL A 17 -28.86 18.77 9.63
C VAL A 17 -27.86 17.70 9.14
N ARG A 18 -26.86 18.10 8.35
CA ARG A 18 -25.75 17.21 7.96
C ARG A 18 -25.03 16.62 9.17
N ASP A 19 -24.69 17.42 10.17
CA ASP A 19 -24.01 16.92 11.38
C ASP A 19 -24.86 15.90 12.15
N SER A 20 -26.19 16.05 12.09
CA SER A 20 -27.13 15.07 12.64
C SER A 20 -27.14 13.78 11.81
N LEU A 21 -27.09 13.89 10.47
CA LEU A 21 -26.97 12.76 9.56
C LEU A 21 -25.67 11.97 9.78
N VAL A 22 -24.54 12.64 9.89
CA VAL A 22 -23.23 12.01 10.13
C VAL A 22 -23.25 11.21 11.43
N LYS A 23 -23.80 11.77 12.51
CA LYS A 23 -23.97 11.04 13.78
C LYS A 23 -24.86 9.79 13.64
N LEU A 24 -25.91 9.85 12.82
CA LEU A 24 -26.75 8.67 12.53
C LEU A 24 -25.99 7.62 11.73
N ILE A 25 -25.16 8.03 10.77
CA ILE A 25 -24.32 7.12 9.99
C ILE A 25 -23.29 6.44 10.91
N ASP A 26 -22.55 7.22 11.69
CA ASP A 26 -21.48 6.74 12.58
C ASP A 26 -22.01 5.82 13.70
N SER A 27 -23.27 6.02 14.12
CA SER A 27 -23.96 5.14 15.08
C SER A 27 -24.59 3.90 14.44
N GLY A 28 -24.37 3.64 13.16
CA GLY A 28 -24.90 2.47 12.44
C GLY A 28 -26.39 2.57 12.09
N ARG A 29 -27.00 3.74 12.22
CA ARG A 29 -28.43 4.02 11.98
C ARG A 29 -28.70 4.65 10.61
N ALA A 30 -27.82 4.41 9.64
CA ALA A 30 -27.84 5.02 8.32
C ALA A 30 -29.16 4.78 7.53
N TYR A 31 -29.91 3.74 7.83
CA TYR A 31 -31.17 3.40 7.15
C TYR A 31 -32.41 3.60 8.03
N SER A 32 -32.33 4.47 9.04
CA SER A 32 -33.47 4.77 9.91
C SER A 32 -34.49 5.68 9.22
N THR A 33 -35.71 5.72 9.76
CA THR A 33 -36.75 6.68 9.36
C THR A 33 -36.32 8.14 9.56
N GLU A 34 -35.40 8.39 10.49
CA GLU A 34 -34.83 9.73 10.73
C GLU A 34 -34.02 10.22 9.54
N VAL A 35 -33.30 9.32 8.84
CA VAL A 35 -32.57 9.66 7.61
C VAL A 35 -33.53 9.99 6.46
N SER A 36 -34.72 9.37 6.43
CA SER A 36 -35.77 9.74 5.46
C SER A 36 -36.31 11.15 5.71
N ASN A 37 -36.50 11.54 6.98
CA ASN A 37 -36.90 12.92 7.32
C ASN A 37 -35.80 13.94 6.98
N ILE A 38 -34.54 13.55 7.10
CA ILE A 38 -33.39 14.37 6.70
C ILE A 38 -33.39 14.61 5.18
N LEU A 39 -33.77 13.62 4.36
CA LEU A 39 -33.92 13.83 2.92
C LEU A 39 -35.00 14.88 2.61
N ASP A 40 -36.12 14.88 3.33
CA ASP A 40 -37.16 15.90 3.14
C ASP A 40 -36.66 17.29 3.55
N ASP A 41 -35.85 17.37 4.61
CA ASP A 41 -35.21 18.62 5.02
C ASP A 41 -34.21 19.12 3.98
N TYR A 42 -33.53 18.23 3.26
CA TYR A 42 -32.61 18.59 2.17
C TYR A 42 -33.36 19.35 1.08
N TYR A 43 -34.44 18.77 0.56
CA TYR A 43 -35.25 19.39 -0.50
C TYR A 43 -35.89 20.70 -0.06
N LYS A 44 -36.40 20.78 1.19
CA LYS A 44 -36.93 22.05 1.73
C LYS A 44 -35.88 23.16 1.77
N ILE A 45 -34.66 22.84 2.18
CA ILE A 45 -33.57 23.81 2.25
C ILE A 45 -33.15 24.23 0.84
N PHE A 46 -33.03 23.28 -0.09
CA PHE A 46 -32.70 23.54 -1.48
C PHE A 46 -33.73 24.43 -2.17
N ASP A 47 -35.02 24.08 -2.12
CA ASP A 47 -36.10 24.86 -2.72
C ASP A 47 -36.17 26.28 -2.14
N SER A 48 -35.97 26.40 -0.81
CA SER A 48 -35.93 27.69 -0.14
C SER A 48 -34.75 28.54 -0.61
N ALA A 49 -33.57 27.95 -0.79
CA ALA A 49 -32.38 28.64 -1.29
C ALA A 49 -32.58 29.08 -2.75
N LYS A 50 -33.08 28.17 -3.60
CA LYS A 50 -33.33 28.42 -5.02
C LYS A 50 -34.40 29.49 -5.27
N SER A 51 -35.34 29.64 -4.33
CA SER A 51 -36.32 30.74 -4.36
C SER A 51 -35.75 32.12 -4.04
N ILE A 52 -34.58 32.17 -3.38
CA ILE A 52 -33.87 33.41 -3.04
C ILE A 52 -32.84 33.75 -4.13
N ASP A 53 -32.12 32.73 -4.62
CA ASP A 53 -31.18 32.86 -5.74
C ASP A 53 -31.32 31.65 -6.66
N SER A 54 -31.76 31.90 -7.88
CA SER A 54 -32.03 30.87 -8.90
C SER A 54 -30.77 30.16 -9.39
N ASP A 55 -29.60 30.76 -9.20
CA ASP A 55 -28.31 30.22 -9.64
C ASP A 55 -27.75 29.15 -8.66
N ILE A 56 -28.39 28.98 -7.51
CA ILE A 56 -28.06 27.91 -6.56
C ILE A 56 -28.48 26.57 -7.14
N ASP A 57 -27.48 25.71 -7.35
CA ASP A 57 -27.66 24.33 -7.81
C ASP A 57 -27.04 23.33 -6.84
N ALA A 58 -27.63 22.15 -6.72
CA ALA A 58 -27.16 21.10 -5.82
C ALA A 58 -27.53 19.69 -6.34
N PRO A 59 -26.77 18.64 -5.99
CA PRO A 59 -27.00 17.30 -6.51
C PRO A 59 -28.37 16.72 -6.11
N GLU A 60 -29.09 16.10 -7.06
CA GLU A 60 -30.28 15.32 -6.72
C GLU A 60 -29.90 14.08 -5.90
N VAL A 61 -30.66 13.80 -4.84
CA VAL A 61 -30.36 12.74 -3.87
C VAL A 61 -31.54 11.81 -3.69
N ASN A 62 -31.28 10.50 -3.70
CA ASN A 62 -32.28 9.50 -3.36
C ASN A 62 -32.03 8.93 -1.95
N LYS A 63 -33.09 8.38 -1.35
CA LYS A 63 -33.09 7.82 0.01
C LYS A 63 -32.18 6.60 0.21
N TYR A 64 -31.54 6.08 -0.83
CA TYR A 64 -30.84 4.80 -0.79
C TYR A 64 -29.34 4.93 -0.54
N ASN A 65 -28.80 6.16 -0.41
CA ASN A 65 -27.39 6.38 -0.09
C ASN A 65 -27.16 7.55 0.90
N PRO A 66 -27.16 7.28 2.22
CA PRO A 66 -26.97 8.29 3.27
C PRO A 66 -25.62 9.01 3.20
N VAL A 67 -24.56 8.34 2.74
CA VAL A 67 -23.23 8.94 2.58
C VAL A 67 -23.24 9.95 1.44
N TYR A 68 -23.90 9.61 0.33
CA TYR A 68 -24.11 10.53 -0.78
C TYR A 68 -24.98 11.74 -0.37
N LEU A 69 -25.99 11.52 0.50
CA LEU A 69 -26.81 12.59 1.07
C LEU A 69 -25.99 13.57 1.92
N SER A 70 -25.03 13.09 2.72
CA SER A 70 -24.12 13.96 3.45
C SER A 70 -23.29 14.85 2.51
N GLY A 71 -22.74 14.27 1.44
CA GLY A 71 -21.99 15.02 0.43
C GLY A 71 -22.86 16.04 -0.33
N ALA A 72 -24.14 15.72 -0.58
CA ALA A 72 -25.07 16.64 -1.21
C ALA A 72 -25.38 17.86 -0.31
N TYR A 73 -25.47 17.66 1.00
CA TYR A 73 -25.60 18.75 1.97
C TYR A 73 -24.39 19.67 1.98
N ASP A 74 -23.17 19.14 1.85
CA ASP A 74 -21.94 19.94 1.76
C ASP A 74 -21.92 20.81 0.50
N ALA A 75 -22.32 20.24 -0.63
CA ALA A 75 -22.43 20.97 -1.89
C ALA A 75 -23.49 22.08 -1.81
N LEU A 76 -24.66 21.79 -1.25
CA LEU A 76 -25.74 22.75 -1.06
C LEU A 76 -25.34 23.89 -0.12
N GLU A 77 -24.71 23.58 1.01
CA GLU A 77 -24.20 24.59 1.95
C GLU A 77 -23.20 25.52 1.25
N SER A 78 -22.27 24.95 0.48
CA SER A 78 -21.24 25.70 -0.24
C SER A 78 -21.85 26.65 -1.28
N ALA A 79 -22.81 26.16 -2.08
CA ALA A 79 -23.51 26.98 -3.07
C ALA A 79 -24.26 28.16 -2.43
N ILE A 80 -24.96 27.93 -1.31
CA ILE A 80 -25.65 28.98 -0.56
C ILE A 80 -24.66 30.03 -0.01
N ARG A 81 -23.50 29.60 0.51
CA ARG A 81 -22.50 30.53 1.05
C ARG A 81 -21.85 31.37 -0.05
N ILE A 82 -21.56 30.79 -1.21
CA ILE A 82 -21.05 31.51 -2.39
C ILE A 82 -22.07 32.57 -2.84
N SER A 83 -23.32 32.18 -3.04
CA SER A 83 -24.42 33.10 -3.40
C SER A 83 -24.59 34.24 -2.39
N SER A 84 -24.43 33.96 -1.09
CA SER A 84 -24.49 34.98 -0.04
C SER A 84 -23.28 35.95 -0.01
N GLY A 85 -22.30 35.76 -0.88
CA GLY A 85 -21.05 36.53 -0.93
C GLY A 85 -20.07 36.20 0.22
N GLU A 86 -20.27 35.09 0.93
CA GLU A 86 -19.35 34.56 1.94
C GLU A 86 -18.27 33.65 1.30
N GLY A 87 -18.41 33.34 0.01
CA GLY A 87 -17.54 32.44 -0.77
C GLY A 87 -16.38 33.11 -1.51
N LEU A 88 -16.06 34.38 -1.25
CA LEU A 88 -14.70 34.88 -1.52
C LEU A 88 -13.80 34.28 -0.44
N ILE A 89 -13.44 33.01 -0.62
CA ILE A 89 -12.43 32.38 0.22
C ILE A 89 -11.17 33.22 0.05
N ASP A 90 -10.67 33.72 1.17
CA ASP A 90 -9.44 34.49 1.25
C ASP A 90 -8.34 33.67 0.56
N ILE A 91 -7.71 34.24 -0.48
CA ILE A 91 -6.65 33.56 -1.23
C ILE A 91 -5.58 33.07 -0.25
N ASP A 92 -5.37 33.82 0.83
CA ASP A 92 -4.44 33.51 1.91
C ASP A 92 -4.80 32.22 2.67
N ALA A 93 -6.09 31.91 2.84
CA ALA A 93 -6.55 30.67 3.47
C ALA A 93 -6.28 29.46 2.57
N LEU A 94 -6.51 29.58 1.26
CA LEU A 94 -6.21 28.53 0.28
C LEU A 94 -4.71 28.32 0.12
N GLU A 95 -3.91 29.39 0.18
CA GLU A 95 -2.45 29.29 0.18
C GLU A 95 -1.92 28.62 1.45
N THR A 96 -2.52 28.91 2.60
CA THR A 96 -2.20 28.28 3.88
C THR A 96 -2.50 26.78 3.84
N GLU A 97 -3.71 26.39 3.41
CA GLU A 97 -4.11 24.98 3.29
C GLU A 97 -3.23 24.22 2.28
N ARG A 98 -2.91 24.85 1.14
CA ARG A 98 -1.95 24.28 0.16
C ARG A 98 -0.56 24.09 0.76
N SER A 99 -0.08 25.02 1.57
CA SER A 99 1.21 24.94 2.25
C SER A 99 1.23 23.81 3.28
N GLU A 100 0.15 23.68 4.06
CA GLU A 100 -0.03 22.60 5.04
C GLU A 100 -0.14 21.22 4.37
N LEU A 101 -0.92 21.10 3.28
CA LEU A 101 -1.01 19.86 2.50
C LEU A 101 0.33 19.48 1.88
N LYS A 102 1.12 20.44 1.37
CA LYS A 102 2.48 20.18 0.89
C LYS A 102 3.39 19.65 2.01
N LYS A 103 3.29 20.25 3.20
CA LYS A 103 4.06 19.83 4.37
C LYS A 103 3.69 18.41 4.79
N GLN A 104 2.40 18.12 4.94
CA GLN A 104 1.86 16.79 5.24
C GLN A 104 2.30 15.76 4.18
N ASN A 105 2.26 16.10 2.89
CA ASN A 105 2.69 15.20 1.83
C ASN A 105 4.21 14.91 1.91
N SER A 106 5.03 15.92 2.26
CA SER A 106 6.47 15.69 2.50
C SER A 106 6.69 14.81 3.74
N GLU A 107 5.91 15.01 4.81
CA GLU A 107 6.00 14.21 6.03
C GLU A 107 5.52 12.77 5.80
N LEU A 108 4.49 12.57 4.97
CA LEU A 108 4.02 11.26 4.53
C LEU A 108 5.04 10.59 3.64
N THR A 109 5.63 11.31 2.68
CA THR A 109 6.69 10.78 1.80
C THR A 109 7.92 10.38 2.61
N ASN A 110 8.31 11.19 3.59
CA ASN A 110 9.40 10.89 4.52
C ASN A 110 9.05 9.72 5.45
N SER A 111 7.80 9.62 5.91
CA SER A 111 7.33 8.51 6.75
C SER A 111 7.22 7.21 5.95
N LEU A 112 6.78 7.25 4.70
CA LEU A 112 6.83 6.17 3.72
C LEU A 112 8.28 5.75 3.46
N SER A 113 9.18 6.70 3.26
CA SER A 113 10.61 6.41 3.06
C SER A 113 11.25 5.77 4.31
N ARG A 114 10.80 6.15 5.51
CA ARG A 114 11.20 5.52 6.79
C ARG A 114 10.58 4.12 6.95
N LEU A 115 9.31 3.94 6.56
CA LEU A 115 8.59 2.65 6.59
C LEU A 115 9.12 1.66 5.55
N ILE A 116 9.55 2.16 4.39
CA ILE A 116 10.17 1.38 3.30
C ILE A 116 11.65 1.10 3.59
N GLY A 117 12.22 1.73 4.63
CA GLY A 117 13.63 1.58 4.98
C GLY A 117 14.53 2.27 3.96
N SER A 118 15.21 3.33 4.38
CA SER A 118 16.09 4.18 3.56
C SER A 118 17.40 3.52 3.09
N GLU A 119 17.44 2.19 3.02
CA GLU A 119 18.49 1.42 2.35
C GLU A 119 17.78 0.44 1.42
N GLU A 120 17.27 0.94 0.29
CA GLU A 120 16.80 0.06 -0.78
C GLU A 120 17.93 -0.89 -1.15
N MET A 121 17.75 -2.16 -0.82
CA MET A 121 18.64 -3.19 -1.29
C MET A 121 18.38 -3.30 -2.80
N LYS A 122 19.34 -2.89 -3.62
CA LYS A 122 19.27 -3.01 -5.08
C LYS A 122 20.07 -4.22 -5.54
N PRO A 123 19.56 -5.01 -6.49
CA PRO A 123 20.34 -6.08 -7.08
C PRO A 123 21.55 -5.51 -7.83
N ASP A 124 22.73 -6.08 -7.59
CA ASP A 124 23.92 -5.80 -8.40
C ASP A 124 23.70 -6.31 -9.83
N GLU A 125 23.80 -5.42 -10.84
CA GLU A 125 23.61 -5.77 -12.24
C GLU A 125 24.58 -6.86 -12.71
N LYS A 126 25.82 -6.89 -12.17
CA LYS A 126 26.78 -7.95 -12.45
C LYS A 126 26.26 -9.29 -11.95
N PHE A 127 25.68 -9.32 -10.75
CA PHE A 127 25.05 -10.53 -10.22
C PHE A 127 23.85 -10.97 -11.07
N LEU A 128 22.94 -10.06 -11.45
CA LEU A 128 21.79 -10.38 -12.31
C LEU A 128 22.21 -10.95 -13.68
N SER A 129 23.32 -10.48 -14.23
CA SER A 129 23.86 -10.96 -15.51
C SER A 129 24.34 -12.41 -15.46
N LEU A 130 24.76 -12.89 -14.28
CA LEU A 130 25.21 -14.27 -14.07
C LEU A 130 24.04 -15.25 -13.88
N LEU A 131 22.84 -14.74 -13.64
CA LEU A 131 21.65 -15.55 -13.43
C LEU A 131 20.97 -15.93 -14.74
N PRO A 132 20.44 -17.17 -14.82
CA PRO A 132 19.53 -17.61 -15.88
C PRO A 132 18.31 -16.70 -15.97
N ALA A 133 17.80 -16.46 -17.19
CA ALA A 133 16.69 -15.53 -17.42
C ALA A 133 15.44 -15.90 -16.59
N ASN A 134 15.11 -17.18 -16.50
CA ASN A 134 13.98 -17.71 -15.72
C ASN A 134 14.13 -17.56 -14.19
N LEU A 135 15.35 -17.34 -13.69
CA LEU A 135 15.63 -17.12 -12.26
C LEU A 135 15.83 -15.64 -11.92
N ARG A 136 16.11 -14.80 -12.93
CA ARG A 136 16.33 -13.36 -12.76
C ARG A 136 15.09 -12.64 -12.22
N ASP A 137 13.91 -12.98 -12.74
CA ASP A 137 12.67 -12.33 -12.31
C ASP A 137 12.37 -12.63 -10.83
N ARG A 138 12.62 -13.87 -10.40
CA ARG A 138 12.41 -14.31 -9.01
C ARG A 138 13.35 -13.61 -8.04
N ILE A 139 14.60 -13.36 -8.43
CA ILE A 139 15.52 -12.64 -7.54
C ILE A 139 15.14 -11.16 -7.43
N VAL A 140 14.72 -10.52 -8.54
CA VAL A 140 14.22 -9.13 -8.52
C VAL A 140 13.00 -9.03 -7.61
N GLU A 141 12.08 -9.97 -7.70
CA GLU A 141 10.92 -10.06 -6.80
C GLU A 141 11.35 -10.20 -5.34
N ALA A 142 12.38 -11.00 -5.03
CA ALA A 142 12.91 -11.14 -3.68
C ALA A 142 13.44 -9.82 -3.11
N TYR A 143 14.17 -9.02 -3.92
CA TYR A 143 14.61 -7.68 -3.52
C TYR A 143 13.44 -6.74 -3.25
N ILE A 144 12.39 -6.77 -4.08
CA ILE A 144 11.16 -5.98 -3.89
C ILE A 144 10.48 -6.39 -2.58
N CYS A 145 10.32 -7.69 -2.33
CA CYS A 145 9.75 -8.19 -1.08
C CYS A 145 10.55 -7.76 0.14
N SER A 146 11.88 -7.81 0.07
CA SER A 146 12.79 -7.42 1.16
C SER A 146 12.61 -5.95 1.51
N ASN A 147 12.59 -5.08 0.50
CA ASN A 147 12.39 -3.64 0.67
C ASN A 147 10.97 -3.29 1.17
N ARG A 148 9.98 -4.17 0.97
CA ARG A 148 8.62 -4.03 1.50
C ARG A 148 8.43 -4.66 2.89
N GLY A 149 9.48 -5.19 3.51
CA GLY A 149 9.39 -5.88 4.80
C GLY A 149 8.76 -7.28 4.73
N ALA A 150 8.52 -7.81 3.53
CA ALA A 150 8.00 -9.15 3.31
C ALA A 150 9.15 -10.19 3.35
N TYR A 151 9.80 -10.32 4.51
CA TYR A 151 11.00 -11.15 4.68
C TYR A 151 10.74 -12.65 4.47
N ILE A 152 9.53 -13.14 4.81
CA ILE A 152 9.12 -14.52 4.52
C ILE A 152 9.17 -14.79 3.02
N ALA A 153 8.51 -13.93 2.23
CA ALA A 153 8.48 -14.05 0.78
C ALA A 153 9.90 -13.94 0.19
N THR A 154 10.72 -13.04 0.73
CA THR A 154 12.13 -12.89 0.34
C THR A 154 12.90 -14.20 0.48
N CYS A 155 12.83 -14.84 1.66
CA CYS A 155 13.54 -16.10 1.90
C CYS A 155 13.04 -17.24 1.01
N LEU A 156 11.72 -17.34 0.77
CA LEU A 156 11.13 -18.38 -0.09
C LEU A 156 11.54 -18.22 -1.56
N LEU A 157 11.50 -17.00 -2.07
CA LEU A 157 11.95 -16.68 -3.43
C LEU A 157 13.44 -16.99 -3.58
N CYS A 158 14.25 -16.61 -2.58
CA CYS A 158 15.68 -16.93 -2.58
C CYS A 158 15.94 -18.44 -2.57
N GLY A 159 15.17 -19.21 -1.80
CA GLY A 159 15.24 -20.68 -1.80
C GLY A 159 14.94 -21.28 -3.18
N THR A 160 13.95 -20.74 -3.89
CA THR A 160 13.62 -21.24 -5.24
C THR A 160 14.70 -20.91 -6.27
N VAL A 161 15.31 -19.73 -6.18
CA VAL A 161 16.45 -19.35 -7.04
C VAL A 161 17.64 -20.28 -6.78
N MET A 162 17.93 -20.59 -5.51
CA MET A 162 19.00 -21.50 -5.14
C MET A 162 18.78 -22.90 -5.71
N GLU A 163 17.58 -23.44 -5.57
CA GLU A 163 17.22 -24.74 -6.12
C GLU A 163 17.41 -24.78 -7.64
N GLY A 164 16.91 -23.76 -8.36
CA GLY A 164 17.11 -23.64 -9.80
C GLY A 164 18.58 -23.59 -10.21
N LEU A 165 19.41 -22.83 -9.49
CA LEU A 165 20.86 -22.75 -9.74
C LEU A 165 21.57 -24.09 -9.55
N ILE A 166 21.22 -24.84 -8.51
CA ILE A 166 21.82 -26.15 -8.24
C ILE A 166 21.38 -27.16 -9.31
N ILE A 167 20.10 -27.15 -9.70
CA ILE A 167 19.57 -28.02 -10.75
C ILE A 167 20.31 -27.76 -12.06
N GLU A 168 20.41 -26.50 -12.49
CA GLU A 168 21.13 -26.13 -13.72
C GLU A 168 22.61 -26.51 -13.63
N ALA A 169 23.27 -26.25 -12.50
CA ALA A 169 24.69 -26.56 -12.34
C ALA A 169 25.00 -28.07 -12.37
N THR A 170 24.00 -28.91 -12.11
CA THR A 170 24.11 -30.38 -12.12
C THR A 170 23.38 -31.03 -13.28
N GLU A 171 22.75 -30.23 -14.14
CA GLU A 171 22.06 -30.69 -15.33
C GLU A 171 23.06 -31.44 -16.22
N ASN A 172 22.68 -32.65 -16.65
CA ASN A 172 23.50 -33.56 -17.46
C ASN A 172 24.80 -34.08 -16.81
N LYS A 173 25.03 -33.86 -15.51
CA LYS A 173 26.22 -34.36 -14.80
C LYS A 173 26.01 -35.65 -14.02
N GLY A 174 24.79 -36.19 -14.03
CA GLY A 174 24.45 -37.44 -13.35
C GLY A 174 22.95 -37.58 -13.10
N GLN A 175 22.55 -38.72 -12.55
CA GLN A 175 21.21 -38.92 -12.00
C GLN A 175 21.24 -38.61 -10.51
N PHE A 176 20.44 -37.63 -10.09
CA PHE A 176 20.31 -37.21 -8.70
C PHE A 176 18.85 -37.29 -8.28
N HIS A 177 18.57 -37.92 -7.14
CA HIS A 177 17.22 -38.15 -6.64
C HIS A 177 16.68 -36.98 -5.83
N ASN A 178 17.56 -36.12 -5.30
CA ASN A 178 17.20 -34.99 -4.47
C ASN A 178 18.25 -33.87 -4.51
N LEU A 179 17.90 -32.70 -3.96
CA LEU A 179 18.77 -31.53 -3.92
C LEU A 179 20.06 -31.77 -3.11
N ASN A 180 20.01 -32.60 -2.06
CA ASN A 180 21.19 -32.88 -1.22
C ASN A 180 22.26 -33.65 -1.99
N GLU A 181 21.86 -34.61 -2.83
CA GLU A 181 22.79 -35.33 -3.72
C GLU A 181 23.47 -34.40 -4.72
N ARG A 182 22.71 -33.46 -5.31
CA ARG A 182 23.25 -32.44 -6.22
C ARG A 182 24.27 -31.54 -5.51
N ILE A 183 23.95 -31.09 -4.30
CA ILE A 183 24.86 -30.27 -3.47
C ILE A 183 26.14 -31.05 -3.13
N ALA A 184 26.00 -32.30 -2.67
CA ALA A 184 27.14 -33.14 -2.33
C ALA A 184 28.07 -33.35 -3.53
N PHE A 185 27.49 -33.56 -4.72
CA PHE A 185 28.24 -33.65 -5.96
C PHE A 185 29.01 -32.36 -6.26
N LEU A 186 28.38 -31.19 -6.15
CA LEU A 186 29.04 -29.89 -6.41
C LEU A 186 30.18 -29.62 -5.41
N ILE A 187 30.02 -30.00 -4.14
CA ILE A 187 31.08 -29.93 -3.12
C ILE A 187 32.23 -30.87 -3.48
N SER A 188 31.94 -32.13 -3.85
CA SER A 188 32.97 -33.12 -4.19
C SER A 188 33.81 -32.70 -5.41
N ASN A 189 33.19 -32.00 -6.36
CA ASN A 189 33.84 -31.44 -7.54
C ASN A 189 34.47 -30.06 -7.29
N LYS A 190 34.52 -29.59 -6.04
CA LYS A 190 35.08 -28.28 -5.64
C LYS A 190 34.43 -27.09 -6.34
N GLN A 191 33.20 -27.24 -6.84
CA GLN A 191 32.44 -26.15 -7.48
C GLN A 191 31.74 -25.27 -6.43
N ILE A 192 31.60 -25.78 -5.22
CA ILE A 192 31.04 -25.06 -4.07
C ILE A 192 31.97 -25.29 -2.87
N ASN A 193 32.31 -24.22 -2.15
CA ASN A 193 33.06 -24.30 -0.90
C ASN A 193 32.14 -24.73 0.26
N PRO A 194 32.36 -25.88 0.90
CA PRO A 194 31.50 -26.39 1.97
C PRO A 194 31.51 -25.51 3.24
N ASN A 195 32.55 -24.72 3.50
CA ASN A 195 32.62 -23.86 4.69
C ASN A 195 31.83 -22.55 4.51
N GLU A 196 31.92 -21.94 3.32
CA GLU A 196 31.19 -20.70 3.01
C GLU A 196 29.73 -20.98 2.62
N SER A 197 29.48 -22.14 1.99
CA SER A 197 28.15 -22.52 1.52
C SER A 197 27.41 -23.44 2.50
N GLY A 198 28.10 -24.16 3.39
CA GLY A 198 27.47 -25.12 4.31
C GLY A 198 26.52 -24.47 5.33
N LYS A 199 26.89 -23.30 5.88
CA LYS A 199 26.01 -22.51 6.74
C LYS A 199 24.79 -22.01 5.97
N LEU A 200 25.00 -21.60 4.73
CA LEU A 200 24.00 -21.14 3.78
C LEU A 200 22.94 -22.21 3.48
N LEU A 201 23.42 -23.41 3.17
CA LEU A 201 22.63 -24.59 2.82
C LEU A 201 21.86 -25.09 4.04
N GLY A 202 22.48 -25.03 5.23
CA GLY A 202 21.85 -25.35 6.50
C GLY A 202 20.70 -24.39 6.83
N VAL A 203 20.95 -23.08 6.72
CA VAL A 203 19.94 -22.04 6.89
C VAL A 203 18.81 -22.22 5.86
N MET A 204 19.10 -22.39 4.58
CA MET A 204 18.06 -22.63 3.55
C MET A 204 17.26 -23.92 3.76
N LYS A 205 17.91 -24.99 4.22
CA LYS A 205 17.26 -26.28 4.53
C LYS A 205 16.31 -26.16 5.71
N GLU A 206 16.75 -25.54 6.81
CA GLU A 206 15.87 -25.26 7.95
C GLU A 206 14.63 -24.48 7.50
N TYR A 207 14.78 -23.47 6.63
CA TYR A 207 13.64 -22.65 6.19
C TYR A 207 12.66 -23.39 5.28
N ARG A 208 13.15 -24.26 4.39
CA ARG A 208 12.30 -25.15 3.57
C ARG A 208 11.52 -26.12 4.44
N ASP A 209 12.19 -26.73 5.42
CA ASP A 209 11.61 -27.76 6.27
C ASP A 209 10.62 -27.15 7.32
N TYR A 210 10.78 -25.87 7.70
CA TYR A 210 9.84 -25.13 8.56
C TYR A 210 8.69 -24.40 7.82
N SER A 211 8.60 -24.55 6.49
CA SER A 211 7.52 -23.96 5.67
C SER A 211 6.10 -24.44 6.03
N ALA A 212 5.96 -25.46 6.88
CA ALA A 212 4.69 -25.90 7.42
C ALA A 212 4.10 -24.95 8.49
N HIS A 213 4.94 -24.21 9.24
CA HIS A 213 4.51 -23.27 10.29
C HIS A 213 5.53 -22.12 10.46
N PRO A 214 5.49 -21.08 9.61
CA PRO A 214 6.41 -19.95 9.70
C PRO A 214 6.19 -19.17 11.01
N THR A 215 7.08 -19.33 11.98
CA THR A 215 7.10 -18.46 13.16
C THR A 215 7.86 -17.18 12.83
N SER A 216 7.30 -16.03 13.18
CA SER A 216 7.78 -14.69 12.78
C SER A 216 9.22 -14.37 13.17
N LYS A 217 9.79 -15.08 14.16
CA LYS A 217 11.17 -14.87 14.66
C LYS A 217 12.28 -15.27 13.68
N LEU A 218 12.01 -16.16 12.72
CA LEU A 218 13.01 -16.58 11.72
C LEU A 218 13.06 -15.63 10.52
N PHE A 219 11.99 -14.89 10.25
CA PHE A 219 11.85 -14.10 9.04
C PHE A 219 11.98 -12.62 9.36
N GLU A 220 13.17 -12.25 9.83
CA GLU A 220 13.55 -10.87 10.11
C GLU A 220 14.51 -10.34 9.04
N LYS A 221 14.62 -9.01 8.95
CA LYS A 221 15.50 -8.31 8.01
C LYS A 221 16.94 -8.88 7.95
N PRO A 222 17.62 -9.19 9.08
CA PRO A 222 18.99 -9.72 9.04
C PRO A 222 19.08 -11.05 8.30
N ASN A 223 18.08 -11.90 8.44
CA ASN A 223 18.04 -13.20 7.79
C ASN A 223 17.74 -13.06 6.29
N ALA A 224 16.79 -12.21 5.89
CA ALA A 224 16.54 -11.93 4.48
C ALA A 224 17.80 -11.43 3.75
N SER A 225 18.58 -10.55 4.38
CA SER A 225 19.86 -10.08 3.84
C SER A 225 20.90 -11.20 3.73
N LEU A 226 20.96 -12.11 4.71
CA LEU A 226 21.83 -13.29 4.65
C LEU A 226 21.48 -14.20 3.46
N PHE A 227 20.19 -14.40 3.17
CA PHE A 227 19.72 -15.21 2.03
C PHE A 227 20.07 -14.61 0.67
N ILE A 228 20.04 -13.28 0.55
CA ILE A 228 20.43 -12.61 -0.69
C ILE A 228 21.95 -12.68 -0.88
N ASN A 229 22.73 -12.37 0.16
CA ASN A 229 24.20 -12.46 0.11
C ASN A 229 24.67 -13.88 -0.20
N ALA A 230 23.99 -14.86 0.37
CA ALA A 230 24.15 -16.26 0.09
C ALA A 230 24.06 -16.59 -1.40
N LEU A 231 22.98 -16.16 -2.05
CA LEU A 231 22.78 -16.40 -3.47
C LEU A 231 23.84 -15.75 -4.33
N ILE A 232 24.31 -14.56 -3.96
CA ILE A 232 25.38 -13.87 -4.67
C ILE A 232 26.67 -14.70 -4.62
N ILE A 233 27.04 -15.20 -3.44
CA ILE A 233 28.23 -16.05 -3.25
C ILE A 233 28.10 -17.35 -4.06
N LEU A 234 26.97 -18.05 -3.93
CA LEU A 234 26.73 -19.30 -4.65
C LEU A 234 26.80 -19.11 -6.17
N THR A 235 26.17 -18.07 -6.69
CA THR A 235 26.15 -17.79 -8.13
C THR A 235 27.55 -17.49 -8.66
N LYS A 236 28.35 -16.74 -7.90
CA LYS A 236 29.75 -16.47 -8.25
C LYS A 236 30.56 -17.76 -8.30
N TYR A 237 30.44 -18.63 -7.31
CA TYR A 237 31.12 -19.94 -7.28
C TYR A 237 30.74 -20.82 -8.48
N LEU A 238 29.46 -20.89 -8.81
CA LEU A 238 28.98 -21.73 -9.92
C LEU A 238 29.36 -21.20 -11.31
N LYS A 239 29.62 -19.90 -11.44
CA LYS A 239 29.96 -19.26 -12.71
C LYS A 239 31.44 -18.86 -12.82
N SER A 240 32.24 -18.92 -11.74
CA SER A 240 33.70 -18.76 -11.80
C SER A 240 34.30 -20.01 -12.45
N LYS A 241 34.73 -19.88 -13.70
CA LYS A 241 35.61 -20.84 -14.36
C LYS A 241 37.06 -20.53 -14.05
#